data_AF-A0A951C599-F1
#
_entry.id   AF-A0A951C599-F1
#
_cell.length_a   1.000
_cell.length_b   1.000
_cell.length_c   1.000
_cell.angle_alpha   90.00
_cell.angle_beta   90.00
_cell.angle_gamma   90.00
#
_symmetry.space_group_name_H-M   'P 1'
#
loop_
_entity.id
_entity.type
_entity.pdbx_description
1 polymer ?
#
loop_
_entity_poly.entity_id
_entity_poly.type
_entity_poly.pdbx_seq_one_letter_code
_entity_poly.pdbx_strand_id
1 'polypeptide(L)' 'SRPGSSQSVTRSRTYWFDPARHLWVKYTEKMHGQQSFGGITFTYDDNLTATLRSFTAG' A
#
# COMPACT_ATOMS: atom_id res chain seq x y z
N SER A 1 -7.88 5.02 12.02
CA SER A 1 -8.61 6.19 11.47
C SER A 1 -8.48 7.31 12.48
N ARG A 2 -7.98 8.49 12.10
CA ARG A 2 -7.99 9.66 13.00
C ARG A 2 -9.43 10.23 13.00
N PRO A 3 -10.10 10.36 14.16
CA PRO A 3 -11.43 10.96 14.20
C PRO A 3 -11.34 12.41 13.70
N GLY A 4 -12.12 12.77 12.69
CA GLY A 4 -12.18 14.13 12.14
C GLY A 4 -11.54 14.36 10.77
N SER A 5 -10.86 13.36 10.16
CA SER A 5 -10.56 13.42 8.73
C SER A 5 -11.64 12.69 7.95
N SER A 6 -12.27 13.36 7.00
CA SER A 6 -13.14 12.79 5.96
C SER A 6 -12.34 11.95 4.94
N GLN A 7 -11.29 11.27 5.41
CA GLN A 7 -10.40 10.50 4.56
C GLN A 7 -10.97 9.09 4.39
N SER A 8 -11.32 8.74 3.15
CA SER A 8 -11.69 7.38 2.76
C SER A 8 -10.57 6.80 1.91
N VAL A 9 -10.13 5.57 2.20
CA VAL A 9 -9.05 4.92 1.46
C VAL A 9 -9.42 3.48 1.17
N THR A 10 -9.44 3.11 -0.11
CA THR A 10 -9.50 1.72 -0.57
C THR A 10 -8.10 1.27 -0.94
N ARG A 11 -7.68 0.12 -0.40
CA ARG A 11 -6.34 -0.45 -0.64
C ARG A 11 -6.47 -1.91 -1.06
N SER A 12 -5.77 -2.29 -2.12
CA SER A 12 -5.61 -3.68 -2.56
C SER A 12 -4.13 -4.00 -2.66
N ARG A 13 -3.71 -5.15 -2.12
CA ARG A 13 -2.31 -5.56 -2.09
C ARG A 13 -2.16 -7.02 -2.46
N THR A 14 -1.25 -7.30 -3.38
CA THR A 14 -0.83 -8.64 -3.78
C THR A 14 0.58 -8.90 -3.27
N TYR A 15 0.81 -10.08 -2.72
CA TYR A 15 2.09 -10.50 -2.17
C TYR A 15 2.62 -11.74 -2.89
N TRP A 16 3.94 -11.85 -2.98
CA TRP A 16 4.62 -13.03 -3.51
C TRP A 16 5.56 -13.62 -2.48
N PHE A 17 5.34 -14.90 -2.18
CA PHE A 17 6.14 -15.69 -1.27
C PHE A 17 7.06 -16.61 -2.06
N ASP A 18 8.34 -16.64 -1.69
CA ASP A 18 9.29 -17.63 -2.17
C ASP A 18 9.37 -18.79 -1.14
N PRO A 19 8.81 -19.98 -1.46
CA PRO A 19 8.81 -21.10 -0.53
C PRO A 19 10.20 -21.70 -0.32
N ALA A 20 11.12 -21.60 -1.29
CA ALA A 20 12.47 -22.16 -1.15
C ALA A 20 13.32 -21.37 -0.14
N ARG A 21 13.09 -20.06 -0.08
CA ARG A 21 13.76 -19.15 0.86
C ARG A 21 12.90 -18.83 2.10
N HIS A 22 11.68 -19.34 2.13
CA HIS A 22 10.68 -19.12 3.18
C HIS A 22 10.48 -17.64 3.53
N LEU A 23 10.38 -16.77 2.51
CA LEU A 23 10.29 -15.32 2.69
C LEU A 23 9.46 -14.60 1.61
N TRP A 24 8.95 -13.42 1.93
CA TRP A 24 8.20 -12.56 1.00
C TRP A 24 9.16 -11.76 0.11
N VAL A 25 9.07 -11.93 -1.21
CA VAL A 25 10.02 -11.33 -2.18
C VAL A 25 9.50 -10.09 -2.88
N LYS A 26 8.19 -9.89 -2.89
CA LYS A 26 7.56 -8.77 -3.61
C LYS A 26 6.20 -8.47 -3.03
N TYR A 27 5.79 -7.22 -3.12
CA TYR A 27 4.38 -6.86 -3.09
C TYR A 27 4.07 -5.74 -4.09
N THR A 28 2.82 -5.70 -4.52
CA THR A 28 2.26 -4.60 -5.30
C THR A 28 1.06 -4.08 -4.55
N GLU A 29 0.95 -2.77 -4.42
CA GLU A 29 -0.16 -2.10 -3.76
C GLU A 29 -0.82 -1.12 -4.73
N LYS A 30 -2.14 -1.15 -4.75
CA LYS A 30 -2.98 -0.13 -5.36
C LYS A 30 -3.79 0.55 -4.28
N MET A 31 -3.77 1.87 -4.25
CA MET A 31 -4.50 2.67 -3.29
C MET A 31 -5.29 3.75 -4.01
N HIS A 32 -6.58 3.86 -3.68
CA HIS A 32 -7.42 4.99 -4.05
C HIS A 32 -7.84 5.70 -2.77
N GLY A 33 -7.48 6.97 -2.64
CA GLY A 33 -7.81 7.80 -1.50
C GLY A 33 -8.66 8.99 -1.87
N GLN A 34 -9.58 9.36 -0.98
CA GLN A 34 -10.38 10.57 -1.06
C GLN A 34 -10.18 11.35 0.25
N GLN A 35 -9.94 12.65 0.15
CA GLN A 35 -9.82 13.56 1.29
C GLN A 35 -10.60 14.85 1.03
N SER A 36 -11.49 15.23 1.94
CA SER A 36 -12.20 16.52 1.85
C SER A 36 -11.58 17.55 2.79
N PHE A 37 -11.29 18.74 2.26
CA PHE A 37 -10.77 19.89 2.99
C PHE A 37 -11.48 21.16 2.56
N GLY A 38 -12.13 21.86 3.50
CA GLY A 38 -12.78 23.15 3.23
C GLY A 38 -13.87 23.10 2.15
N GLY A 39 -14.61 22.01 2.02
CA GLY A 39 -15.64 21.83 0.99
C GLY A 39 -15.11 21.35 -0.38
N ILE A 40 -13.79 21.28 -0.55
CA ILE A 40 -13.15 20.71 -1.74
C ILE A 40 -12.80 19.25 -1.45
N THR A 41 -13.05 18.36 -2.40
CA THR A 41 -12.66 16.95 -2.31
C THR A 41 -11.56 16.66 -3.30
N PHE A 42 -10.45 16.10 -2.80
CA PHE A 42 -9.33 15.63 -3.59
C PHE A 42 -9.34 14.10 -3.61
N THR A 43 -9.07 13.53 -4.78
CA THR A 43 -8.83 12.10 -4.94
C THR A 43 -7.41 11.88 -5.40
N TYR A 44 -6.79 10.80 -4.94
CA TYR A 44 -5.46 10.38 -5.37
C TYR A 44 -5.41 8.87 -5.57
N ASP A 45 -4.64 8.47 -6.58
CA ASP A 45 -4.31 7.08 -6.84
C ASP A 45 -2.81 6.88 -6.63
N ASP A 46 -2.45 5.79 -5.96
CA ASP A 46 -1.06 5.38 -5.76
C ASP A 46 -0.88 3.91 -6.18
N ASN A 47 0.23 3.64 -6.88
CA ASN A 47 0.60 2.32 -7.35
C ASN A 47 2.06 2.05 -6.97
N LEU A 48 2.26 1.21 -5.96
CA LEU A 48 3.58 0.88 -5.44
C LEU A 48 3.94 -0.56 -5.82
N THR A 49 5.16 -0.77 -6.28
CA THR A 49 5.78 -2.10 -6.38
C THR A 49 7.06 -2.11 -5.57
N ALA A 50 7.15 -3.00 -4.60
CA ALA A 50 8.36 -3.22 -3.82
C ALA A 50 8.87 -4.64 -4.06
N THR A 51 10.18 -4.75 -4.25
CA THR A 51 10.85 -6.03 -4.50
C THR A 51 12.04 -6.16 -3.57
N LEU A 52 12.19 -7.32 -2.95
CA LEU A 52 13.32 -7.65 -2.09
C LEU A 52 14.57 -7.84 -2.97
N ARG A 53 15.56 -6.97 -2.81
CA ARG A 53 16.82 -7.04 -3.57
C ARG A 53 17.84 -7.97 -2.95
N SER A 54 17.94 -7.97 -1.63
CA SER A 54 18.85 -8.83 -0.87
C SER A 54 18.27 -9.13 0.50
N PHE A 55 18.65 -10.27 1.06
CA PHE A 55 18.32 -10.70 2.42
C PHE A 55 19.49 -11.49 2.99
N THR A 56 19.91 -11.15 4.19
CA THR A 56 20.92 -11.89 4.95
C THR A 56 20.22 -12.46 6.18
N ALA A 57 20.17 -13.79 6.28
CA ALA A 57 19.72 -14.45 7.50
C ALA A 57 20.79 -14.28 8.59
N GLY A 58 20.36 -13.86 9.78
CA GLY A 58 21.21 -13.77 10.97
C GLY A 58 21.37 -15.11 11.68
#